data_AF-A0A6G3WJI5-F1
#
_entry.id   AF-A0A6G3WJI5-F1
#
_cell.length_a   1.000
_cell.length_b   1.000
_cell.length_c   1.000
_cell.angle_alpha   90.00
_cell.angle_beta   90.00
_cell.angle_gamma   90.00
#
_symmetry.space_group_name_H-M   'P 1'
#
loop_
_entity.id
_entity.type
_entity.pdbx_description
1 polymer ?
#
loop_
_entity_poly.entity_id
_entity_poly.type
_entity_poly.pdbx_seq_one_letter_code
_entity_poly.pdbx_strand_id
1 'polypeptide(L)'
;LVGRYGLRTRIATEDWDPVPLSPVAAVPLIAPAPLLLVHGDRDPYFPLDHPRMLADAAGPGGAELWLERGMGHAENAADDALLARIAAWATAAPPA
;
A
#
# COMPACT_ATOMS: atom_id res chain seq x y z
N LEU A 1 -21.80 2.44 -13.82
CA LEU A 1 -23.24 2.75 -13.60
C LEU A 1 -23.71 2.39 -12.18
N VAL A 2 -23.55 1.15 -11.72
CA VAL A 2 -24.00 0.71 -10.38
C VAL A 2 -23.40 1.54 -9.23
N GLY A 3 -22.11 1.84 -9.22
CA GLY A 3 -21.50 2.68 -8.16
C GLY A 3 -22.10 4.09 -8.08
N ARG A 4 -22.19 4.80 -9.22
CA ARG A 4 -22.73 6.17 -9.27
C ARG A 4 -24.23 6.24 -8.98
N TYR A 5 -25.03 5.35 -9.55
CA TYR A 5 -26.49 5.42 -9.46
C TYR A 5 -27.10 4.54 -8.36
N GLY A 6 -26.45 3.43 -8.01
CA GLY A 6 -26.88 2.51 -6.96
C GLY A 6 -26.27 2.79 -5.59
N LEU A 7 -24.98 3.17 -5.51
CA LEU A 7 -24.29 3.45 -4.25
C LEU A 7 -24.10 4.96 -3.97
N ARG A 8 -24.54 5.82 -4.91
CA ARG A 8 -24.32 7.28 -4.88
C ARG A 8 -22.85 7.68 -4.75
N THR A 9 -21.93 6.80 -5.17
CA THR A 9 -20.49 7.09 -5.20
C THR A 9 -20.20 8.13 -6.28
N ARG A 10 -19.54 9.22 -5.92
CA ARG A 10 -19.08 10.23 -6.88
C ARG A 10 -17.80 9.74 -7.54
N ILE A 11 -17.92 9.27 -8.77
CA ILE A 11 -16.80 8.80 -9.59
C ILE A 11 -16.58 9.84 -10.68
N ALA A 12 -15.43 10.52 -10.66
CA ALA A 12 -15.02 11.43 -11.73
C ALA A 12 -14.91 10.65 -13.04
N THR A 13 -15.30 11.28 -14.14
CA THR A 13 -15.26 10.66 -15.48
C THR A 13 -14.28 11.36 -16.39
N GLU A 14 -13.85 12.58 -16.04
CA GLU A 14 -12.70 13.21 -16.68
C GLU A 14 -11.41 12.41 -16.42
N ASP A 15 -10.54 12.40 -17.43
CA ASP A 15 -9.19 11.92 -17.29
C ASP A 15 -8.39 12.85 -16.37
N TRP A 16 -7.33 12.31 -15.78
CA TRP A 16 -6.39 13.11 -15.02
C TRP A 16 -5.61 14.05 -15.94
N ASP A 17 -5.69 15.36 -15.67
CA ASP A 17 -4.87 16.38 -16.31
C ASP A 17 -4.34 17.37 -15.24
N PRO A 18 -3.06 17.25 -14.81
CA PRO A 18 -2.08 16.27 -15.29
C PRO A 18 -2.32 14.88 -14.70
N VAL A 19 -1.78 13.86 -15.38
CA VAL A 19 -1.69 12.50 -14.82
C VAL A 19 -0.81 12.55 -13.55
N PRO A 20 -1.29 12.04 -12.40
CA PRO A 20 -0.52 12.08 -11.16
C PRO A 20 0.75 11.21 -11.26
N LEU A 21 1.75 11.56 -10.44
CA LEU A 21 2.96 10.76 -10.29
C LEU A 21 2.59 9.32 -9.93
N SER A 22 3.13 8.35 -10.66
CA SER A 22 2.83 6.94 -10.38
C SER A 22 3.37 6.54 -9.00
N PRO A 23 2.71 5.62 -8.28
CA PRO A 23 3.22 5.14 -6.99
C PRO A 23 4.66 4.61 -7.07
N VAL A 24 4.99 3.86 -8.13
CA VAL A 24 6.35 3.34 -8.38
C VAL A 24 7.36 4.47 -8.53
N ALA A 25 7.03 5.54 -9.23
CA ALA A 25 7.90 6.70 -9.40
C ALA A 25 7.98 7.57 -8.13
N ALA A 26 6.97 7.50 -7.26
CA ALA A 26 6.94 8.23 -5.98
C ALA A 26 7.78 7.56 -4.90
N VAL A 27 7.88 6.22 -4.88
CA VAL A 27 8.58 5.48 -3.82
C VAL A 27 10.02 5.95 -3.59
N PRO A 28 10.88 6.16 -4.61
CA PRO A 28 12.25 6.67 -4.39
C PRO A 28 12.31 8.03 -3.67
N LEU A 29 11.23 8.81 -3.73
CA LEU A 29 11.15 10.14 -3.13
C LEU A 29 10.80 10.12 -1.63
N ILE A 30 10.48 8.94 -1.08
CA ILE A 30 10.17 8.78 0.36
C ILE A 30 11.44 8.80 1.21
N ALA A 31 12.57 8.35 0.65
CA ALA A 31 13.85 8.38 1.33
C ALA A 31 14.21 9.81 1.79
N PRO A 32 14.78 9.98 3.00
CA PRO A 32 15.30 8.94 3.90
C PRO A 32 14.27 8.41 4.91
N ALA A 33 12.98 8.77 4.81
CA ALA A 33 11.98 8.26 5.72
C ALA A 33 11.83 6.73 5.55
N PRO A 34 11.71 5.95 6.65
CA PRO A 34 11.44 4.52 6.57
C PRO A 34 10.12 4.22 5.85
N LEU A 35 10.11 3.17 5.04
CA LEU A 35 8.92 2.71 4.31
C LEU A 35 8.59 1.26 4.69
N LEU A 36 7.37 1.04 5.17
CA LEU A 36 6.79 -0.28 5.35
C LEU A 36 5.66 -0.50 4.34
N LEU A 37 5.74 -1.60 3.61
CA LEU A 37 4.70 -2.10 2.73
C LEU A 37 4.11 -3.36 3.38
N VAL A 38 2.80 -3.35 3.67
CA VAL A 38 2.07 -4.52 4.19
C VAL A 38 1.03 -4.94 3.18
N HIS A 39 1.06 -6.21 2.76
CA HIS A 39 0.15 -6.72 1.73
C HIS A 39 -0.30 -8.15 2.01
N GLY A 40 -1.60 -8.42 1.85
CA GLY A 40 -2.16 -9.76 2.01
C GLY A 40 -2.00 -10.62 0.75
N ASP A 41 -1.61 -11.88 0.88
CA ASP A 41 -1.42 -12.76 -0.28
C ASP A 41 -2.72 -13.30 -0.90
N ARG A 42 -3.88 -12.96 -0.32
CA ARG A 42 -5.22 -13.31 -0.84
C ARG A 42 -6.06 -12.09 -1.16
N ASP A 43 -5.44 -10.93 -1.38
CA ASP A 43 -6.14 -9.73 -1.84
C ASP A 43 -6.73 -9.94 -3.25
N PRO A 44 -8.06 -9.90 -3.43
CA PRO A 44 -8.70 -10.11 -4.73
C PRO A 44 -8.65 -8.86 -5.64
N TYR A 45 -8.29 -7.69 -5.10
CA TYR A 45 -8.26 -6.43 -5.84
C TYR A 45 -6.86 -6.09 -6.34
N PHE A 46 -5.83 -6.38 -5.55
CA PHE A 46 -4.45 -6.01 -5.87
C PHE A 46 -3.50 -7.22 -5.80
N PRO A 47 -2.93 -7.66 -6.95
CA PRO A 47 -2.05 -8.80 -6.99
C PRO A 47 -0.70 -8.51 -6.33
N LEU A 48 0.01 -9.57 -5.94
CA LEU A 48 1.32 -9.50 -5.26
C LEU A 48 2.42 -8.79 -6.06
N ASP A 49 2.25 -8.60 -7.37
CA ASP A 49 3.23 -7.86 -8.18
C ASP A 49 3.24 -6.38 -7.82
N HIS A 50 2.12 -5.81 -7.37
CA HIS A 50 2.05 -4.41 -6.97
C HIS A 50 2.97 -4.06 -5.79
N PRO A 51 2.87 -4.71 -4.61
CA PRO A 51 3.76 -4.41 -3.49
C PRO A 51 5.22 -4.76 -3.80
N ARG A 52 5.48 -5.77 -4.65
CA ARG A 52 6.85 -6.10 -5.10
C ARG A 52 7.44 -5.00 -5.97
N MET A 53 6.70 -4.49 -6.94
CA MET A 53 7.13 -3.36 -7.78
C MET A 53 7.46 -2.12 -6.94
N LEU A 54 6.70 -1.87 -5.87
CA LEU A 54 6.99 -0.77 -4.94
C LEU A 54 8.26 -1.05 -4.12
N ALA A 55 8.42 -2.25 -3.58
CA ALA A 55 9.64 -2.61 -2.83
C ALA A 55 10.90 -2.55 -3.71
N ASP A 56 10.81 -3.02 -4.95
CA ASP A 56 11.89 -2.94 -5.93
C ASP A 56 12.24 -1.49 -6.27
N ALA A 57 11.24 -0.62 -6.41
CA ALA A 57 11.44 0.81 -6.68
C ALA A 57 12.11 1.55 -5.51
N ALA A 58 11.92 1.09 -4.27
CA ALA A 58 12.60 1.64 -3.11
C ALA A 58 14.12 1.35 -3.12
N GLY A 59 14.55 0.34 -3.88
CA GLY A 59 15.92 -0.15 -3.90
C GLY A 59 16.28 -0.95 -2.65
N PRO A 60 17.48 -1.57 -2.63
CA PRO A 60 17.91 -2.43 -1.52
C PRO A 60 17.89 -1.70 -0.17
N GLY A 61 17.09 -2.21 0.76
CA GLY A 61 16.94 -1.63 2.10
C GLY A 61 16.10 -0.34 2.17
N GLY A 62 15.54 0.12 1.03
CA GLY A 62 14.69 1.32 0.99
C GLY A 62 13.26 1.08 1.48
N ALA A 63 12.84 -0.18 1.58
CA ALA A 63 11.54 -0.56 2.13
C ALA A 63 11.60 -1.92 2.82
N GLU A 64 10.80 -2.08 3.87
CA GLU A 64 10.40 -3.38 4.39
C GLU A 64 9.10 -3.83 3.70
N LEU A 65 9.05 -5.10 3.28
CA LEU A 65 7.86 -5.70 2.68
C LEU A 65 7.38 -6.88 3.53
N TRP A 66 6.20 -6.74 4.12
CA TRP A 66 5.50 -7.80 4.83
C TRP A 66 4.40 -8.39 3.94
N LEU A 67 4.51 -9.69 3.65
CA LEU A 67 3.47 -10.44 2.96
C LEU A 67 2.69 -11.30 3.96
N GLU A 68 1.49 -10.85 4.30
CA GLU A 68 0.65 -11.48 5.31
C GLU A 68 -0.13 -12.66 4.70
N ARG A 69 0.19 -13.87 5.19
CA ARG A 69 -0.38 -15.13 4.69
C ARG A 69 -1.84 -15.27 5.09
N GLY A 70 -2.70 -15.53 4.11
CA GLY A 70 -4.12 -15.70 4.34
C GLY A 70 -4.91 -14.40 4.44
N MET A 71 -4.22 -13.25 4.51
CA MET A 71 -4.86 -11.93 4.59
C MET A 71 -5.44 -11.51 3.24
N GLY A 72 -6.68 -11.03 3.25
CA GLY A 72 -7.36 -10.42 2.12
C GLY A 72 -6.98 -8.94 1.96
N HIS A 73 -7.98 -8.10 1.63
CA HIS A 73 -7.75 -6.70 1.33
C HIS A 73 -7.79 -5.79 2.57
N ALA A 74 -6.68 -5.08 2.80
CA ALA A 74 -6.56 -3.89 3.66
C ALA A 74 -7.23 -4.02 5.05
N GLU A 75 -7.86 -2.95 5.54
CA GLU A 75 -8.39 -2.88 6.92
C GLU A 75 -9.43 -3.96 7.24
N ASN A 76 -10.16 -4.45 6.23
CA ASN A 76 -11.17 -5.50 6.43
C ASN A 76 -10.54 -6.86 6.80
N ALA A 77 -9.24 -7.03 6.53
CA ALA A 77 -8.51 -8.27 6.78
C ALA A 77 -7.36 -8.10 7.79
N ALA A 78 -7.12 -6.90 8.31
CA ALA A 78 -6.08 -6.65 9.30
C ALA A 78 -6.60 -6.96 10.71
N ASP A 79 -6.03 -7.97 11.35
CA ASP A 79 -6.36 -8.33 12.73
C ASP A 79 -5.60 -7.46 13.75
N ASP A 80 -6.03 -7.51 15.01
CA ASP A 80 -5.42 -6.75 16.11
C ASP A 80 -3.92 -7.02 16.25
N ALA A 81 -3.48 -8.25 15.95
CA ALA A 81 -2.08 -8.64 16.03
C ALA A 81 -1.22 -7.96 14.94
N LEU A 82 -1.71 -7.91 13.71
CA LEU A 82 -1.09 -7.19 12.62
C LEU A 82 -1.05 -5.69 12.90
N LEU A 83 -2.16 -5.12 13.39
CA LEU A 83 -2.21 -3.70 13.74
C LEU A 83 -1.22 -3.35 14.86
N ALA A 84 -1.08 -4.22 15.87
CA ALA A 84 -0.08 -4.03 16.93
C ALA A 84 1.36 -4.08 16.39
N ARG A 85 1.65 -4.97 15.43
CA ARG A 85 2.97 -5.03 14.76
C ARG A 85 3.26 -3.77 13.95
N ILE A 86 2.28 -3.28 13.19
CA ILE A 86 2.41 -2.04 12.41
C ILE A 86 2.66 -0.86 13.35
N ALA A 87 1.93 -0.77 14.47
CA ALA A 87 2.12 0.28 15.46
C ALA A 87 3.52 0.21 16.10
N ALA A 88 3.99 -0.99 16.45
CA ALA A 88 5.34 -1.18 16.97
C ALA A 88 6.41 -0.75 15.97
N TRP A 89 6.23 -1.08 14.68
CA TRP A 89 7.14 -0.63 13.61
C TRP A 89 7.13 0.89 13.46
N ALA A 90 5.95 1.50 13.38
CA ALA A 90 5.80 2.94 13.15
C ALA A 90 6.29 3.82 14.32
N THR A 91 6.35 3.26 15.53
CA THR A 91 6.80 3.97 16.74
C THR A 91 8.22 3.60 17.16
N ALA A 92 8.85 2.63 16.48
CA ALA A 92 10.24 2.31 16.70
C ALA A 92 11.14 3.50 16.34
N ALA A 93 12.25 3.66 17.07
CA ALA A 93 13.26 4.63 16.68
C ALA A 93 13.77 4.27 15.27
N PRO A 94 13.87 5.23 14.34
CA PRO A 94 14.46 4.95 13.04
C PRO A 94 15.89 4.42 13.23
N PRO A 95 16.35 3.49 12.37
CA PRO A 95 17.71 3.00 12.44
C PRO A 95 18.69 4.18 12.36
N ALA A 96 19.74 4.12 13.19
CA ALA A 96 20.77 5.16 13.33
C ALA A 96 21.62 5.33 12.07
#